data_AF-A0A4Q3WQV5-F1
#
_entry.id   AF-A0A4Q3WQV5-F1
#
_cell.length_a   1.000
_cell.length_b   1.000
_cell.length_c   1.000
_cell.angle_alpha   90.00
_cell.angle_beta   90.00
_cell.angle_gamma   90.00
#
_symmetry.space_group_name_H-M   'P 1'
#
loop_
_entity.id
_entity.type
_entity.pdbx_description
1 polymer ?
#
loop_
_entity_poly.entity_id
_entity_poly.type
_entity_poly.pdbx_seq_one_letter_code
_entity_poly.pdbx_strand_id
1 'polypeptide(L)'
;MATVDYHSSQVAGAPGVGAGSAGAVLEGRLATLTKRRNTQKMVRALVASAIPGVAVAAAGVLLYKLHIIADGPFWAPPAIIGACLLFGLRQGLLQRAGSFSAACDADLSLNLDDRLSSAFSFVAPGQVQHRSRVASDKGIVGRIKSFLFPRFVLSTSVQVPPTNLVPALVGEAARHAQNLDPRRVYPINFDRKAQILSGLSLVLLGVCLMPDWPILQTPEEKKQVAAMQKAGEKLVAVAKTVQKDEKPKAEEVKRLSRRLEKLGQKMMRGRMTKRAALTEMGELRQQLQKAQQPRGS
;
A
#
# COMPACT_ATOMS: atom_id res chain seq x y z
N MET A 1 9.91 -11.76 -30.31
CA MET A 1 9.91 -12.48 -29.01
C MET A 1 9.18 -13.79 -29.25
N ALA A 2 9.91 -14.88 -29.50
CA ALA A 2 9.29 -16.19 -29.71
C ALA A 2 8.95 -16.78 -28.33
N THR A 3 7.66 -16.99 -28.07
CA THR A 3 7.19 -17.83 -26.98
C THR A 3 7.56 -19.25 -27.34
N VAL A 4 8.56 -19.82 -26.66
CA VAL A 4 8.84 -21.25 -26.77
C VAL A 4 7.70 -21.93 -26.03
N ASP A 5 6.74 -22.45 -26.81
CA ASP A 5 5.70 -23.33 -26.31
C ASP A 5 6.38 -24.61 -25.84
N TYR A 6 6.62 -24.68 -24.53
CA TYR A 6 6.97 -25.93 -23.88
C TYR A 6 5.76 -26.84 -23.99
N HIS A 7 5.76 -27.72 -25.00
CA HIS A 7 4.95 -28.93 -24.96
C HIS A 7 5.34 -29.66 -23.67
N SER A 8 4.51 -29.49 -22.64
CA SER A 8 4.48 -30.36 -21.50
C SER A 8 4.09 -31.73 -22.02
N SER A 9 5.09 -32.52 -22.42
CA SER A 9 4.97 -33.96 -22.53
C SER A 9 4.54 -34.43 -21.15
N GLN A 10 3.23 -34.55 -20.97
CA GLN A 10 2.65 -35.38 -19.93
C GLN A 10 3.20 -36.77 -20.21
N VAL A 11 4.34 -37.08 -19.60
CA VAL A 11 4.75 -38.46 -19.40
C VAL A 11 3.57 -39.04 -18.63
N ALA A 12 2.76 -39.85 -19.31
CA ALA A 12 1.64 -40.55 -18.71
C ALA A 12 2.21 -41.30 -17.52
N GLY A 13 1.98 -40.74 -16.33
CA GLY A 13 2.54 -41.27 -15.10
C GLY A 13 2.02 -42.67 -14.95
N ALA A 14 2.91 -43.65 -14.99
CA ALA A 14 2.56 -45.01 -14.62
C ALA A 14 1.79 -44.94 -13.29
N PRO A 15 0.60 -45.54 -13.17
CA PRO A 15 -0.20 -45.48 -11.97
C PRO A 15 0.68 -45.92 -10.80
N GLY A 16 1.01 -44.98 -9.91
CA GLY A 16 2.02 -45.15 -8.88
C GLY A 16 1.69 -46.34 -8.01
N VAL A 17 2.32 -47.48 -8.30
CA VAL A 17 2.18 -48.74 -7.56
C VAL A 17 2.81 -48.51 -6.19
N GLY A 18 2.02 -48.08 -5.20
CA GLY A 18 2.44 -48.00 -3.80
C GLY A 18 2.18 -46.68 -3.07
N ALA A 19 1.80 -45.60 -3.76
CA ALA A 19 1.44 -44.32 -3.12
C ALA A 19 -0.04 -44.30 -2.70
N GLY A 20 -0.44 -45.25 -1.85
CA GLY A 20 -1.80 -45.39 -1.32
C GLY A 20 -2.25 -44.19 -0.47
N SER A 21 -3.25 -44.41 0.39
CA SER A 21 -3.83 -43.38 1.28
C SER A 21 -2.79 -42.53 2.03
N ALA A 22 -1.62 -43.08 2.36
CA ALA A 22 -0.51 -42.37 2.98
C ALA A 22 0.05 -41.22 2.12
N GLY A 23 0.20 -41.41 0.82
CA GLY A 23 0.66 -40.37 -0.12
C GLY A 23 -0.32 -39.21 -0.21
N ALA A 24 -1.62 -39.52 -0.30
CA ALA A 24 -2.68 -38.51 -0.30
C ALA A 24 -2.74 -37.71 1.02
N VAL A 25 -2.55 -38.37 2.16
CA VAL A 25 -2.48 -37.69 3.47
C VAL A 25 -1.26 -36.76 3.54
N LEU A 26 -0.09 -37.23 3.09
CA LEU A 26 1.14 -36.43 3.06
C LEU A 26 0.95 -35.19 2.17
N GLU A 27 0.42 -35.36 0.96
CA GLU A 27 0.16 -34.25 0.03
C GLU A 27 -0.84 -33.23 0.61
N GLY A 28 -1.95 -33.69 1.19
CA GLY A 28 -2.94 -32.79 1.81
C GLY A 28 -2.38 -31.96 2.97
N ARG A 29 -1.52 -32.56 3.81
CA ARG A 29 -0.84 -31.85 4.91
C ARG A 29 0.19 -30.86 4.39
N LEU A 30 1.01 -31.24 3.42
CA LEU A 30 2.01 -30.35 2.80
C LEU A 30 1.34 -29.21 2.02
N ALA A 31 0.20 -29.43 1.37
CA ALA A 31 -0.57 -28.38 0.71
C ALA A 31 -1.03 -27.30 1.71
N THR A 32 -1.49 -27.72 2.90
CA THR A 32 -1.89 -26.83 3.98
C THR A 32 -0.71 -25.99 4.48
N LEU A 33 0.47 -26.61 4.68
CA LEU A 33 1.70 -25.89 5.02
C LEU A 33 2.13 -24.91 3.95
N THR A 34 2.04 -25.32 2.69
CA THR A 34 2.40 -24.50 1.53
C THR A 34 1.55 -23.24 1.46
N LYS A 35 0.22 -23.36 1.68
CA LYS A 35 -0.67 -22.22 1.75
C LYS A 35 -0.23 -21.24 2.83
N ARG A 36 0.04 -21.73 4.04
CA ARG A 36 0.48 -20.90 5.17
C ARG A 36 1.81 -20.21 4.90
N ARG A 37 2.80 -20.95 4.41
CA ARG A 37 4.12 -20.42 4.03
C ARG A 37 3.99 -19.30 3.00
N ASN A 38 3.19 -19.52 1.95
CA ASN A 38 2.97 -18.55 0.89
C ASN A 38 2.26 -17.31 1.42
N THR A 39 1.27 -17.46 2.32
CA THR A 39 0.65 -16.32 3.03
C THR A 39 1.69 -15.53 3.83
N GLN A 40 2.56 -16.20 4.60
CA GLN A 40 3.57 -15.53 5.40
C GLN A 40 4.60 -14.77 4.54
N LYS A 41 5.10 -15.39 3.46
CA LYS A 41 5.99 -14.73 2.51
C LYS A 41 5.33 -13.53 1.84
N MET A 42 4.06 -13.66 1.45
CA MET A 42 3.27 -12.57 0.86
C MET A 42 3.13 -11.40 1.83
N VAL A 43 2.78 -11.66 3.10
CA VAL A 43 2.68 -10.63 4.13
C VAL A 43 4.02 -9.93 4.35
N ARG A 44 5.12 -10.68 4.44
CA ARG A 44 6.47 -10.10 4.58
C ARG A 44 6.86 -9.23 3.38
N ALA A 45 6.54 -9.66 2.16
CA ALA A 45 6.80 -8.88 0.95
C ALA A 45 5.98 -7.59 0.92
N LEU A 46 4.70 -7.64 1.30
CA LEU A 46 3.82 -6.46 1.42
C LEU A 46 4.32 -5.47 2.47
N VAL A 47 4.68 -5.95 3.67
CA VAL A 47 5.22 -5.09 4.73
C VAL A 47 6.53 -4.44 4.29
N ALA A 48 7.43 -5.20 3.67
CA ALA A 48 8.70 -4.67 3.19
C ALA A 48 8.53 -3.60 2.09
N SER A 49 7.57 -3.77 1.19
CA SER A 49 7.31 -2.79 0.13
C SER A 49 6.51 -1.56 0.62
N ALA A 50 5.68 -1.72 1.66
CA ALA A 50 4.91 -0.62 2.23
C ALA A 50 5.80 0.43 2.92
N ILE A 51 6.89 0.02 3.56
CA ILE A 51 7.82 0.91 4.30
C ILE A 51 8.27 2.11 3.46
N PRO A 52 8.90 1.94 2.27
CA PRO A 52 9.33 3.08 1.46
C PRO A 52 8.13 3.90 0.96
N GLY A 53 7.00 3.27 0.65
CA GLY A 53 5.79 3.98 0.20
C GLY A 53 5.24 4.92 1.27
N VAL A 54 5.13 4.43 2.52
CA VAL A 54 4.69 5.24 3.67
C VAL A 54 5.72 6.32 4.00
N ALA A 55 7.02 6.01 3.96
CA ALA A 55 8.08 6.98 4.22
C ALA A 55 8.07 8.14 3.19
N VAL A 56 7.98 7.83 1.89
CA VAL A 56 7.89 8.83 0.82
C VAL A 56 6.60 9.63 0.92
N ALA A 57 5.47 8.97 1.21
CA ALA A 57 4.19 9.66 1.43
C ALA A 57 4.27 10.63 2.62
N ALA A 58 4.86 10.21 3.74
CA ALA A 58 5.04 11.05 4.93
C ALA A 58 5.95 12.25 4.63
N ALA A 59 7.09 12.02 3.96
CA ALA A 59 7.98 13.09 3.53
C ALA A 59 7.28 14.08 2.57
N GLY A 60 6.49 13.57 1.62
CA GLY A 60 5.72 14.40 0.69
C GLY A 60 4.68 15.28 1.41
N VAL A 61 3.92 14.71 2.36
CA VAL A 61 2.95 15.49 3.16
C VAL A 61 3.67 16.52 4.02
N LEU A 62 4.82 16.18 4.58
CA LEU A 62 5.63 17.09 5.38
C LEU A 62 6.17 18.26 4.53
N LEU A 63 6.70 17.98 3.33
CA LEU A 63 7.16 19.02 2.39
C LEU A 63 6.02 19.93 1.93
N TYR A 64 4.84 19.36 1.70
CA TYR A 64 3.63 20.13 1.39
C TYR A 64 3.25 21.06 2.56
N LYS A 65 3.25 20.56 3.80
CA LYS A 65 2.98 21.39 4.99
C LYS A 65 4.03 22.46 5.24
N LEU A 66 5.28 22.22 4.87
CA LEU A 66 6.35 23.20 4.92
C LEU A 66 6.30 24.22 3.77
N HIS A 67 5.27 24.16 2.90
CA HIS A 67 5.09 25.07 1.75
C HIS A 67 6.29 25.06 0.78
N ILE A 68 7.12 24.01 0.81
CA ILE A 68 8.24 23.84 -0.13
C ILE A 68 7.69 23.46 -1.52
N ILE A 69 6.56 22.74 -1.55
CA ILE A 69 5.87 22.32 -2.77
C ILE A 69 4.50 23.01 -2.78
N ALA A 70 4.31 23.96 -3.69
CA ALA A 70 3.18 24.89 -3.63
C ALA A 70 1.80 24.24 -3.88
N ASP A 71 1.70 23.13 -4.62
CA ASP A 71 0.40 22.52 -4.94
C ASP A 71 0.53 21.02 -5.22
N GLY A 72 0.60 20.21 -4.16
CA GLY A 72 0.55 18.75 -4.27
C GLY A 72 -0.89 18.25 -4.39
N PRO A 73 -1.21 17.33 -5.32
CA PRO A 73 -2.54 16.73 -5.35
C PRO A 73 -2.80 15.93 -4.06
N PHE A 74 -3.97 16.13 -3.44
CA PHE A 74 -4.35 15.46 -2.18
C PHE A 74 -4.36 13.93 -2.29
N TRP A 75 -4.48 13.38 -3.50
CA TRP A 75 -4.48 11.96 -3.79
C TRP A 75 -3.07 11.35 -3.94
N ALA A 76 -2.00 12.15 -3.95
CA ALA A 76 -0.64 11.64 -4.17
C ALA A 76 -0.19 10.64 -3.07
N PRO A 77 -0.36 10.90 -1.75
CA PRO A 77 0.05 9.96 -0.71
C PRO A 77 -0.60 8.57 -0.84
N PRO A 78 -1.95 8.42 -0.96
CA PRO A 78 -2.55 7.11 -1.13
C PRO A 78 -2.16 6.43 -2.44
N ALA A 79 -1.93 7.17 -3.53
CA ALA A 79 -1.47 6.59 -4.80
C ALA A 79 -0.05 6.00 -4.69
N ILE A 80 0.87 6.69 -4.02
CA ILE A 80 2.25 6.21 -3.77
C ILE A 80 2.22 4.93 -2.92
N ILE A 81 1.46 4.94 -1.81
CA ILE A 81 1.31 3.78 -0.94
C ILE A 81 0.69 2.61 -1.72
N GLY A 82 -0.35 2.86 -2.51
CA GLY A 82 -1.00 1.86 -3.35
C GLY A 82 -0.06 1.23 -4.37
N ALA A 83 0.75 2.03 -5.08
CA ALA A 83 1.74 1.54 -6.03
C ALA A 83 2.80 0.64 -5.35
N CYS A 84 3.29 1.04 -4.17
CA CYS A 84 4.21 0.24 -3.37
C CYS A 84 3.60 -1.08 -2.88
N LEU A 85 2.32 -1.09 -2.50
CA LEU A 85 1.60 -2.31 -2.13
C LEU A 85 1.39 -3.26 -3.32
N LEU A 86 1.04 -2.73 -4.50
CA LEU A 86 0.93 -3.53 -5.73
C LEU A 86 2.27 -4.16 -6.12
N PHE A 87 3.37 -3.42 -5.96
CA PHE A 87 4.71 -3.96 -6.15
C PHE A 87 5.02 -5.08 -5.16
N GLY A 88 4.68 -4.89 -3.88
CA GLY A 88 4.83 -5.92 -2.84
C GLY A 88 4.00 -7.17 -3.12
N LEU A 89 2.76 -7.00 -3.59
CA LEU A 89 1.88 -8.09 -3.98
C LEU A 89 2.49 -8.89 -5.14
N ARG A 90 2.97 -8.21 -6.18
CA ARG A 90 3.69 -8.84 -7.29
C ARG A 90 4.91 -9.62 -6.81
N GLN A 91 5.74 -9.04 -5.94
CA GLN A 91 6.90 -9.71 -5.38
C GLN A 91 6.51 -10.94 -4.53
N GLY A 92 5.46 -10.83 -3.71
CA GLY A 92 4.93 -11.94 -2.92
C GLY A 92 4.40 -13.08 -3.80
N LEU A 93 3.73 -12.77 -4.92
CA LEU A 93 3.28 -13.76 -5.89
C LEU A 93 4.45 -14.47 -6.57
N LEU A 94 5.52 -13.74 -6.93
CA LEU A 94 6.73 -14.32 -7.53
C LEU A 94 7.53 -15.22 -6.57
N GLN A 95 7.42 -14.95 -5.26
CA GLN A 95 8.04 -15.73 -4.19
C GLN A 95 7.22 -16.95 -3.76
N ARG A 96 6.04 -17.18 -4.35
CA ARG A 96 5.29 -18.42 -4.14
C ARG A 96 6.18 -19.60 -4.48
N ALA A 97 6.23 -20.54 -3.56
CA ALA A 97 7.04 -21.74 -3.70
C ALA A 97 6.14 -22.97 -3.55
N GLY A 98 6.57 -24.05 -4.20
CA GLY A 98 5.82 -25.30 -4.25
C GLY A 98 5.88 -26.08 -2.95
N SER A 99 5.09 -27.16 -2.92
CA SER A 99 4.95 -28.09 -1.80
C SER A 99 6.27 -28.70 -1.35
N PHE A 100 7.16 -29.00 -2.30
CA PHE A 100 8.49 -29.55 -2.00
C PHE A 100 9.32 -28.60 -1.11
N SER A 101 9.35 -27.31 -1.44
CA SER A 101 10.07 -26.33 -0.61
C SER A 101 9.42 -26.10 0.75
N ALA A 102 8.12 -26.39 0.92
CA ALA A 102 7.49 -26.39 2.24
C ALA A 102 7.88 -27.64 3.05
N ALA A 103 8.07 -28.79 2.37
CA ALA A 103 8.57 -30.00 2.99
C ALA A 103 10.02 -29.82 3.49
N CYS A 104 10.93 -29.26 2.69
CA CYS A 104 12.31 -28.98 3.12
C CYS A 104 12.37 -28.01 4.31
N ASP A 105 11.57 -26.93 4.28
CA ASP A 105 11.49 -25.99 5.41
C ASP A 105 10.98 -26.70 6.68
N ALA A 106 10.00 -27.61 6.53
CA ALA A 106 9.47 -28.40 7.64
C ALA A 106 10.51 -29.37 8.21
N ASP A 107 11.23 -30.10 7.35
CA ASP A 107 12.31 -31.01 7.73
C ASP A 107 13.39 -30.24 8.53
N LEU A 108 13.79 -29.07 8.05
CA LEU A 108 14.77 -28.22 8.73
C LEU A 108 14.26 -27.69 10.07
N SER A 109 12.99 -27.26 10.15
CA SER A 109 12.43 -26.72 11.40
C SER A 109 12.18 -27.77 12.48
N LEU A 110 12.01 -29.03 12.08
CA LEU A 110 11.69 -30.16 12.96
C LEU A 110 12.86 -31.14 13.13
N ASN A 111 14.01 -30.88 12.49
CA ASN A 111 15.18 -31.77 12.43
C ASN A 111 14.80 -33.20 11.98
N LEU A 112 14.07 -33.31 10.86
CA LEU A 112 13.62 -34.60 10.32
C LEU A 112 14.56 -35.20 9.25
N ASP A 113 15.76 -34.66 9.05
CA ASP A 113 16.79 -35.17 8.13
C ASP A 113 16.24 -35.52 6.73
N ASP A 114 15.56 -34.56 6.10
CA ASP A 114 14.97 -34.69 4.75
C ASP A 114 13.92 -35.81 4.57
N ARG A 115 13.35 -36.36 5.64
CA ARG A 115 12.34 -37.44 5.57
C ARG A 115 11.09 -37.02 4.80
N LEU A 116 10.55 -35.82 5.04
CA LEU A 116 9.33 -35.36 4.37
C LEU A 116 9.59 -35.01 2.91
N SER A 117 10.66 -34.27 2.64
CA SER A 117 11.05 -33.85 1.30
C SER A 117 11.43 -35.05 0.41
N SER A 118 12.16 -36.03 0.95
CA SER A 118 12.49 -37.28 0.26
C SER A 118 11.24 -38.08 -0.06
N ALA A 119 10.37 -38.35 0.92
CA ALA A 119 9.11 -39.06 0.69
C ALA A 119 8.22 -38.33 -0.33
N PHE A 120 8.14 -37.01 -0.26
CA PHE A 120 7.37 -36.21 -1.21
C PHE A 120 7.91 -36.30 -2.63
N SER A 121 9.23 -36.44 -2.80
CA SER A 121 9.84 -36.58 -4.12
C SER A 121 9.41 -37.85 -4.85
N PHE A 122 9.12 -38.92 -4.11
CA PHE A 122 8.58 -40.16 -4.66
C PHE A 122 7.06 -40.08 -4.93
N VAL A 123 6.30 -39.41 -4.06
CA VAL A 123 4.84 -39.29 -4.21
C VAL A 123 4.46 -38.35 -5.36
N ALA A 124 5.16 -37.22 -5.49
CA ALA A 124 4.85 -36.18 -6.45
C ALA A 124 6.11 -35.67 -7.17
N PRO A 125 6.80 -36.51 -7.97
CA PRO A 125 8.06 -36.15 -8.63
C PRO A 125 7.91 -34.93 -9.56
N GLY A 126 6.73 -34.75 -10.17
CA GLY A 126 6.44 -33.58 -11.01
C GLY A 126 6.39 -32.24 -10.25
N GLN A 127 6.17 -32.27 -8.93
CA GLN A 127 6.20 -31.09 -8.06
C GLN A 127 7.60 -30.77 -7.52
N VAL A 128 8.57 -31.68 -7.69
CA VAL A 128 9.98 -31.45 -7.37
C VAL A 128 10.63 -30.70 -8.51
N GLN A 129 10.47 -29.38 -8.48
CA GLN A 129 11.13 -28.50 -9.42
C GLN A 129 12.23 -27.72 -8.70
N HIS A 130 13.48 -28.00 -9.03
CA HIS A 130 14.58 -27.16 -8.60
C HIS A 130 14.57 -25.90 -9.45
N ARG A 131 14.20 -24.78 -8.80
CA ARG A 131 14.21 -23.46 -9.42
C ARG A 131 15.64 -22.93 -9.39
N SER A 132 16.42 -23.21 -10.42
CA SER A 132 17.75 -22.61 -10.58
C SER A 132 17.62 -21.25 -11.23
N ARG A 133 18.24 -20.23 -10.61
CA ARG A 133 18.30 -18.89 -11.21
C ARG A 133 19.35 -18.94 -12.31
N VAL A 134 18.95 -18.64 -13.54
CA VAL A 134 19.91 -18.55 -14.65
C VAL A 134 20.87 -17.39 -14.33
N ALA A 135 22.17 -17.61 -14.52
CA ALA A 135 23.18 -16.60 -14.30
C ALA A 135 22.80 -15.31 -15.05
N SER A 136 22.86 -14.17 -14.37
CA SER A 136 22.55 -12.88 -14.98
C SER A 136 23.56 -12.59 -16.07
N ASP A 137 23.05 -12.12 -17.21
CA ASP A 137 23.88 -11.63 -18.31
C ASP A 137 24.80 -10.49 -17.84
N LYS A 138 26.02 -10.42 -18.39
CA LYS A 138 27.03 -9.44 -17.98
C LYS A 138 26.72 -8.10 -18.65
N GLY A 139 26.01 -7.22 -17.94
CA GLY A 139 25.78 -5.83 -18.39
C GLY A 139 24.73 -5.08 -17.56
N ILE A 140 24.75 -3.74 -17.58
CA ILE A 140 23.82 -2.89 -16.81
C ILE A 140 22.37 -3.16 -17.23
N VAL A 141 22.10 -3.19 -18.54
CA VAL A 141 20.78 -3.49 -19.09
C VAL A 141 20.35 -4.92 -18.74
N GLY A 142 21.29 -5.88 -18.79
CA GLY A 142 21.07 -7.27 -18.38
C GLY A 142 20.68 -7.41 -16.91
N ARG A 143 21.30 -6.62 -16.02
CA ARG A 143 20.96 -6.57 -14.59
C ARG A 143 19.57 -5.98 -14.36
N ILE A 144 19.21 -4.88 -15.01
CA ILE A 144 17.88 -4.28 -14.87
C ILE A 144 16.79 -5.24 -15.36
N LYS A 145 17.01 -5.86 -16.52
CA LYS A 145 16.05 -6.81 -17.10
C LYS A 145 15.92 -8.08 -16.26
N SER A 146 17.02 -8.65 -15.77
CA SER A 146 16.99 -9.85 -14.90
C SER A 146 16.44 -9.56 -13.49
N PHE A 147 16.49 -8.30 -13.04
CA PHE A 147 15.82 -7.84 -11.84
C PHE A 147 14.30 -7.77 -12.02
N LEU A 148 13.82 -7.23 -13.15
CA LEU A 148 12.40 -7.10 -13.45
C LEU A 148 11.73 -8.42 -13.89
N PHE A 149 12.49 -9.26 -14.58
CA PHE A 149 12.05 -10.53 -15.16
C PHE A 149 13.09 -11.62 -14.89
N PRO A 150 13.17 -12.12 -13.65
CA PRO A 150 14.09 -13.21 -13.32
C PRO A 150 13.73 -14.46 -14.15
N ARG A 151 14.70 -14.94 -14.93
CA ARG A 151 14.60 -16.20 -15.66
C ARG A 151 14.98 -17.34 -14.73
N PHE A 152 14.13 -18.35 -14.70
CA PHE A 152 14.37 -19.56 -13.93
C PHE A 152 14.35 -20.74 -14.89
N VAL A 153 15.30 -21.65 -14.72
CA VAL A 153 15.25 -22.95 -15.37
C VAL A 153 14.69 -23.92 -14.34
N LEU A 154 13.70 -24.70 -14.78
CA LEU A 154 13.09 -25.75 -13.99
C LEU A 154 13.79 -27.05 -14.37
N SER A 155 14.57 -27.59 -13.45
CA SER A 155 15.14 -28.92 -13.60
C SER A 155 14.23 -29.91 -12.88
N THR A 156 13.68 -30.87 -13.62
CA THR A 156 12.96 -32.02 -13.06
C THR A 156 13.97 -33.02 -12.52
N SER A 157 13.72 -33.56 -11.32
CA SER A 157 14.59 -34.58 -10.74
C SER A 157 14.54 -35.88 -11.56
N VAL A 158 15.68 -36.57 -11.64
CA VAL A 158 15.79 -37.90 -12.24
C VAL A 158 14.88 -38.87 -11.48
N GLN A 159 14.05 -39.63 -12.21
CA GLN A 159 13.21 -40.66 -11.61
C GLN A 159 14.09 -41.78 -11.04
N VAL A 160 14.05 -41.98 -9.73
CA VAL A 160 14.72 -43.10 -9.07
C VAL A 160 13.85 -44.35 -9.22
N PRO A 161 14.42 -45.51 -9.61
CA PRO A 161 13.64 -46.73 -9.79
C PRO A 161 12.91 -47.13 -8.49
N PRO A 162 11.67 -47.63 -8.57
CA PRO A 162 10.88 -47.99 -7.40
C PRO A 162 11.56 -49.14 -6.64
N THR A 163 11.93 -48.90 -5.39
CA THR A 163 12.41 -49.93 -4.46
C THR A 163 11.33 -50.24 -3.43
N ASN A 164 11.34 -51.46 -2.87
CA ASN A 164 10.40 -51.88 -1.82
C ASN A 164 10.47 -51.02 -0.54
N LEU A 165 11.48 -50.16 -0.40
CA LEU A 165 11.66 -49.23 0.72
C LEU A 165 10.81 -47.96 0.58
N VAL A 166 10.39 -47.59 -0.64
CA VAL A 166 9.65 -46.36 -0.91
C VAL A 166 8.30 -46.31 -0.16
N PRO A 167 7.46 -47.37 -0.15
CA PRO A 167 6.19 -47.34 0.59
C PRO A 167 6.38 -47.19 2.11
N ALA A 168 7.46 -47.76 2.67
CA ALA A 168 7.77 -47.63 4.10
C ALA A 168 8.16 -46.19 4.45
N LEU A 169 9.03 -45.57 3.64
CA LEU A 169 9.41 -44.15 3.79
C LEU A 169 8.21 -43.21 3.69
N VAL A 170 7.33 -43.44 2.71
CA VAL A 170 6.12 -42.63 2.52
C VAL A 170 5.15 -42.81 3.70
N GLY A 171 4.98 -44.03 4.19
CA GLY A 171 4.14 -44.31 5.36
C GLY A 171 4.65 -43.63 6.63
N GLU A 172 5.96 -43.65 6.86
CA GLU A 172 6.59 -42.97 7.99
C GLU A 172 6.48 -41.45 7.90
N ALA A 173 6.77 -40.88 6.73
CA ALA A 173 6.63 -39.45 6.47
C ALA A 173 5.18 -38.98 6.64
N ALA A 174 4.20 -39.79 6.22
CA ALA A 174 2.78 -39.49 6.41
C ALA A 174 2.41 -39.42 7.90
N ARG A 175 2.92 -40.32 8.75
CA ARG A 175 2.70 -40.27 10.21
C ARG A 175 3.30 -39.00 10.82
N HIS A 176 4.51 -38.61 10.42
CA HIS A 176 5.13 -37.37 10.87
C HIS A 176 4.34 -36.13 10.41
N ALA A 177 3.86 -36.13 9.16
CA ALA A 177 3.06 -35.04 8.60
C ALA A 177 1.69 -34.88 9.28
N GLN A 178 1.11 -35.96 9.83
CA GLN A 178 -0.14 -35.89 10.60
C GLN A 178 0.02 -35.11 11.91
N ASN A 179 1.19 -35.22 12.56
CA ASN A 179 1.51 -34.54 13.81
C ASN A 179 2.11 -33.13 13.61
N LEU A 180 2.20 -32.69 12.35
CA LEU A 180 2.85 -31.45 12.00
C LEU A 180 1.91 -30.27 12.24
N ASP A 181 2.28 -29.39 13.18
CA ASP A 181 1.56 -28.13 13.43
C ASP A 181 2.12 -27.01 12.53
N PRO A 182 1.33 -26.48 11.57
CA PRO A 182 1.75 -25.36 10.74
C PRO A 182 2.17 -24.11 11.53
N ARG A 183 1.66 -23.92 12.75
CA ARG A 183 2.01 -22.78 13.61
C ARG A 183 3.44 -22.83 14.11
N ARG A 184 3.94 -24.03 14.37
CA ARG A 184 5.29 -24.25 14.87
C ARG A 184 6.34 -24.09 13.77
N VAL A 185 6.06 -24.61 12.57
CA VAL A 185 6.95 -24.48 11.40
C VAL A 185 7.02 -23.04 10.90
N TYR A 186 5.87 -22.34 10.87
CA TYR A 186 5.76 -20.98 10.37
C TYR A 186 5.13 -20.06 11.42
N PRO A 187 5.91 -19.65 12.45
CA PRO A 187 5.43 -18.76 13.49
C PRO A 187 5.22 -17.35 12.94
N ILE A 188 4.13 -16.71 13.36
CA ILE A 188 3.81 -15.32 13.01
C ILE A 188 4.59 -14.43 13.97
N ASN A 189 5.86 -14.20 13.69
CA ASN A 189 6.67 -13.26 14.45
C ASN A 189 6.43 -11.86 13.89
N PHE A 190 6.11 -10.91 14.78
CA PHE A 190 6.15 -9.48 14.45
C PHE A 190 7.61 -9.09 14.17
N ASP A 191 7.97 -9.12 12.90
CA ASP A 191 9.31 -8.74 12.43
C ASP A 191 9.55 -7.25 12.74
N ARG A 192 10.82 -6.85 12.92
CA ARG A 192 11.23 -5.45 13.09
C ARG A 192 10.67 -4.56 11.99
N LYS A 193 10.51 -5.11 10.77
CA LYS A 193 9.87 -4.43 9.63
C LYS A 193 8.43 -4.03 9.89
N ALA A 194 7.65 -4.89 10.55
CA ALA A 194 6.27 -4.57 10.91
C ALA A 194 6.21 -3.46 11.96
N GLN A 195 7.13 -3.48 12.93
CA GLN A 195 7.28 -2.40 13.93
C GLN A 195 7.66 -1.07 13.27
N ILE A 196 8.64 -1.07 12.36
CA ILE A 196 9.03 0.12 11.58
C ILE A 196 7.84 0.65 10.77
N LEU A 197 7.09 -0.23 10.09
CA LEU A 197 5.91 0.16 9.34
C LEU A 197 4.85 0.78 10.25
N SER A 198 4.58 0.21 11.43
CA SER A 198 3.62 0.80 12.38
C SER A 198 4.08 2.17 12.89
N GLY A 199 5.38 2.35 13.16
CA GLY A 199 5.94 3.63 13.56
C GLY A 199 5.80 4.68 12.46
N LEU A 200 6.15 4.35 11.22
CA LEU A 200 6.00 5.24 10.06
C LEU A 200 4.53 5.58 9.79
N SER A 201 3.61 4.63 9.92
CA SER A 201 2.18 4.89 9.77
C SER A 201 1.66 5.84 10.86
N LEU A 202 2.12 5.71 12.11
CA LEU A 202 1.79 6.65 13.18
C LEU A 202 2.35 8.05 12.91
N VAL A 203 3.60 8.15 12.42
CA VAL A 203 4.20 9.43 12.02
C VAL A 203 3.41 10.07 10.88
N LEU A 204 3.07 9.29 9.83
CA LEU A 204 2.24 9.77 8.72
C LEU A 204 0.88 10.28 9.22
N LEU A 205 0.21 9.51 10.09
CA LEU A 205 -1.06 9.91 10.67
C LEU A 205 -0.93 11.19 11.50
N GLY A 206 0.11 11.30 12.31
CA GLY A 206 0.43 12.50 13.09
C GLY A 206 0.65 13.73 12.19
N VAL A 207 1.43 13.58 11.12
CA VAL A 207 1.66 14.65 10.14
C VAL A 207 0.36 15.02 9.42
N CYS A 208 -0.48 14.06 9.03
CA CYS A 208 -1.76 14.32 8.39
C CYS A 208 -2.73 15.08 9.31
N LEU A 209 -2.87 14.63 10.57
CA LEU A 209 -3.79 15.21 11.55
C LEU A 209 -3.28 16.50 12.20
N MET A 210 -1.99 16.84 12.02
CA MET A 210 -1.44 18.07 12.58
C MET A 210 -2.19 19.29 12.00
N PRO A 211 -2.84 20.14 12.80
CA PRO A 211 -3.39 21.39 12.28
C PRO A 211 -2.26 22.28 11.74
N ASP A 212 -2.59 23.23 10.86
CA ASP A 212 -1.62 24.20 10.34
C ASP A 212 -1.04 25.00 11.50
N TRP A 213 0.16 24.62 11.95
CA TRP A 213 0.74 25.20 13.14
C TRP A 213 1.17 26.63 12.82
N PRO A 214 0.63 27.66 13.49
CA PRO A 214 0.97 29.07 13.23
C PRO A 214 2.47 29.41 13.38
N ILE A 215 3.24 28.52 14.01
CA ILE A 215 4.70 28.66 14.13
C ILE A 215 5.39 28.55 12.77
N LEU A 216 4.84 27.77 11.83
CA LEU A 216 5.42 27.54 10.50
C LEU A 216 5.05 28.59 9.46
N GLN A 217 4.17 29.54 9.80
CA GLN A 217 3.80 30.62 8.87
C GLN A 217 4.96 31.59 8.67
N THR A 218 5.25 31.89 7.42
CA THR A 218 6.26 32.89 7.06
C THR A 218 5.86 34.27 7.61
N PRO A 219 6.83 35.16 7.92
CA PRO A 219 6.51 36.51 8.38
C PRO A 219 5.67 37.30 7.37
N GLU A 220 5.77 36.98 6.07
CA GLU A 220 4.95 37.58 5.03
C GLU A 220 3.50 37.12 5.09
N GLU A 221 3.25 35.82 5.25
CA GLU A 221 1.89 35.30 5.44
C GLU A 221 1.23 35.86 6.69
N LYS A 222 1.99 35.98 7.79
CA LYS A 222 1.49 36.63 9.02
C LYS A 222 1.04 38.06 8.73
N LYS A 223 1.82 38.83 7.95
CA LYS A 223 1.43 40.18 7.51
C LYS A 223 0.20 40.16 6.61
N GLN A 224 0.09 39.20 5.69
CA GLN A 224 -1.08 39.07 4.81
C GLN A 224 -2.35 38.72 5.59
N VAL A 225 -2.28 37.79 6.54
CA VAL A 225 -3.39 37.41 7.42
C VAL A 225 -3.78 38.60 8.30
N ALA A 226 -2.82 39.31 8.89
CA ALA A 226 -3.09 40.51 9.67
C ALA A 226 -3.76 41.62 8.82
N ALA A 227 -3.31 41.82 7.58
CA ALA A 227 -3.93 42.77 6.65
C ALA A 227 -5.37 42.35 6.30
N MET A 228 -5.62 41.06 6.09
CA MET A 228 -6.96 40.52 5.86
C MET A 228 -7.86 40.66 7.08
N GLN A 229 -7.36 40.43 8.29
CA GLN A 229 -8.11 40.62 9.53
C GLN A 229 -8.54 42.08 9.69
N LYS A 230 -7.62 43.03 9.48
CA LYS A 230 -7.92 44.47 9.48
C LYS A 230 -8.93 44.86 8.41
N ALA A 231 -8.86 44.27 7.22
CA ALA A 231 -9.87 44.50 6.18
C ALA A 231 -11.24 43.91 6.57
N GLY A 232 -11.26 42.73 7.19
CA GLY A 232 -12.47 42.09 7.71
C GLY A 232 -13.16 42.92 8.80
N GLU A 233 -12.40 43.50 9.73
CA GLU A 233 -12.91 44.41 10.76
C GLU A 233 -13.61 45.62 10.15
N LYS A 234 -13.01 46.24 9.12
CA LYS A 234 -13.61 47.36 8.40
C LYS A 234 -14.91 46.95 7.70
N LEU A 235 -14.96 45.77 7.09
CA LEU A 235 -16.20 45.26 6.47
C LEU A 235 -17.31 45.05 7.50
N VAL A 236 -17.00 44.44 8.65
CA VAL A 236 -17.98 44.27 9.74
C VAL A 236 -18.48 45.62 10.25
N ALA A 237 -17.59 46.62 10.40
CA ALA A 237 -17.97 47.96 10.82
C ALA A 237 -18.93 48.61 9.82
N VAL A 238 -18.62 48.58 8.52
CA VAL A 238 -19.48 49.12 7.45
C VAL A 238 -20.81 48.39 7.37
N ALA A 239 -20.81 47.06 7.53
CA ALA A 239 -22.06 46.30 7.56
C ALA A 239 -22.96 46.71 8.74
N LYS A 240 -22.38 46.95 9.92
CA LYS A 240 -23.10 47.39 11.11
C LYS A 240 -23.62 48.82 10.99
N THR A 241 -22.90 49.74 10.35
CA THR A 241 -23.41 51.11 10.11
C THR A 241 -24.61 51.06 9.17
N VAL A 242 -24.52 50.31 8.07
CA VAL A 242 -25.64 50.14 7.12
C VAL A 242 -26.86 49.47 7.75
N GLN A 243 -26.67 48.57 8.73
CA GLN A 243 -27.78 47.96 9.47
C GLN A 243 -28.44 48.93 10.48
N LYS A 244 -27.70 49.90 11.01
CA LYS A 244 -28.19 50.86 12.01
C LYS A 244 -29.01 52.00 11.40
N ASP A 245 -28.78 52.36 10.14
CA ASP A 245 -29.58 53.37 9.46
C ASP A 245 -31.03 52.90 9.32
N GLU A 246 -31.94 53.51 10.09
CA GLU A 246 -33.32 53.07 10.41
C GLU A 246 -34.28 52.85 9.23
N LYS A 247 -33.86 53.15 8.00
CA LYS A 247 -34.67 52.92 6.79
C LYS A 247 -33.86 52.19 5.71
N PRO A 248 -33.50 50.91 5.90
CA PRO A 248 -33.04 50.10 4.77
C PRO A 248 -34.26 49.84 3.88
N LYS A 249 -34.55 50.78 2.96
CA LYS A 249 -35.77 50.81 2.13
C LYS A 249 -35.90 49.62 1.16
N ALA A 250 -34.90 48.75 1.08
CA ALA A 250 -34.95 47.52 0.28
C ALA A 250 -34.40 46.33 1.07
N GLU A 251 -35.15 45.22 1.11
CA GLU A 251 -34.69 43.94 1.67
C GLU A 251 -33.33 43.50 1.13
N GLU A 252 -33.02 43.87 -0.12
CA GLU A 252 -31.76 43.60 -0.79
C GLU A 252 -30.56 44.20 -0.03
N VAL A 253 -30.68 45.42 0.51
CA VAL A 253 -29.62 46.08 1.30
C VAL A 253 -29.39 45.35 2.62
N LYS A 254 -30.46 44.84 3.25
CA LYS A 254 -30.36 44.03 4.48
C LYS A 254 -29.70 42.67 4.21
N ARG A 255 -29.95 42.06 3.04
CA ARG A 255 -29.29 40.81 2.63
C ARG A 255 -27.80 41.03 2.32
N LEU A 256 -27.46 42.13 1.64
CA LEU A 256 -26.08 42.48 1.30
C LEU A 256 -25.26 42.81 2.55
N SER A 257 -25.78 43.61 3.48
CA SER A 257 -25.10 43.92 4.74
C SER A 257 -24.81 42.66 5.57
N ARG A 258 -25.76 41.72 5.66
CA ARG A 258 -25.54 40.41 6.32
C ARG A 258 -24.47 39.57 5.63
N ARG A 259 -24.39 39.57 4.29
CA ARG A 259 -23.32 38.87 3.55
C ARG A 259 -21.96 39.53 3.80
N LEU A 260 -21.91 40.85 3.80
CA LEU A 260 -20.71 41.65 4.04
C LEU A 260 -20.17 41.45 5.47
N GLU A 261 -21.08 41.37 6.46
CA GLU A 261 -20.75 40.99 7.83
C GLU A 261 -20.20 39.56 7.94
N LYS A 262 -20.87 38.58 7.31
CA LYS A 262 -20.39 37.17 7.30
C LYS A 262 -19.02 37.04 6.65
N LEU A 263 -18.79 37.74 5.54
CA LEU A 263 -17.50 37.78 4.86
C LEU A 263 -16.42 38.39 5.78
N GLY A 264 -16.70 39.54 6.41
CA GLY A 264 -15.78 40.17 7.35
C GLY A 264 -15.43 39.24 8.53
N GLN A 265 -16.42 38.53 9.09
CA GLN A 265 -16.19 37.53 10.14
C GLN A 265 -15.33 36.35 9.68
N LYS A 266 -15.50 35.85 8.43
CA LYS A 266 -14.64 34.81 7.86
C LYS A 266 -13.19 35.28 7.72
N MET A 267 -12.98 36.52 7.25
CA MET A 267 -11.66 37.14 7.11
C MET A 267 -10.98 37.34 8.48
N MET A 268 -11.71 37.85 9.48
CA MET A 268 -11.20 38.01 10.85
C MET A 268 -10.77 36.69 11.48
N ARG A 269 -11.55 35.62 11.25
CA ARG A 269 -11.21 34.27 11.74
C ARG A 269 -10.05 33.60 11.00
N GLY A 270 -9.50 34.23 9.95
CA GLY A 270 -8.43 33.65 9.13
C GLY A 270 -8.84 32.39 8.37
N ARG A 271 -10.15 32.10 8.25
CA ARG A 271 -10.66 30.87 7.60
C ARG A 271 -10.79 30.99 6.08
N MET A 272 -10.22 32.02 5.48
CA MET A 272 -10.38 32.31 4.07
C MET A 272 -9.06 32.75 3.46
N THR A 273 -8.74 32.21 2.29
CA THR A 273 -7.53 32.58 1.55
C THR A 273 -7.69 33.96 0.91
N LYS A 274 -6.57 34.66 0.68
CA LYS A 274 -6.55 35.98 0.02
C LYS A 274 -7.27 35.98 -1.33
N ARG A 275 -7.06 34.92 -2.13
CA ARG A 275 -7.71 34.77 -3.43
C ARG A 275 -9.23 34.67 -3.30
N ALA A 276 -9.71 33.82 -2.40
CA ALA A 276 -11.14 33.70 -2.11
C ALA A 276 -11.73 35.01 -1.57
N ALA A 277 -10.98 35.77 -0.76
CA ALA A 277 -11.38 37.09 -0.30
C ALA A 277 -11.58 38.10 -1.41
N LEU A 278 -10.63 38.16 -2.34
CA LEU A 278 -10.72 39.06 -3.48
C LEU A 278 -11.89 38.68 -4.40
N THR A 279 -12.15 37.39 -4.58
CA THR A 279 -13.31 36.91 -5.36
C THR A 279 -14.64 37.26 -4.69
N GLU A 280 -14.85 36.90 -3.41
CA GLU A 280 -16.11 37.22 -2.69
C GLU A 280 -16.33 38.75 -2.59
N MET A 281 -15.26 39.54 -2.38
CA MET A 281 -15.33 41.00 -2.41
C MET A 281 -15.72 41.54 -3.78
N GLY A 282 -15.18 40.97 -4.87
CA GLY A 282 -15.52 41.35 -6.24
C GLY A 282 -16.99 41.11 -6.56
N GLU A 283 -17.52 39.95 -6.17
CA GLU A 283 -18.93 39.60 -6.34
C GLU A 283 -19.86 40.53 -5.54
N LEU A 284 -19.52 40.82 -4.29
CA LEU A 284 -20.30 41.76 -3.46
C LEU A 284 -20.30 43.18 -4.03
N ARG A 285 -19.17 43.64 -4.56
CA ARG A 285 -19.07 44.95 -5.22
C ARG A 285 -19.98 45.03 -6.45
N GLN A 286 -20.03 43.98 -7.26
CA GLN A 286 -20.94 43.92 -8.41
C GLN A 286 -22.41 43.92 -7.98
N GLN A 287 -22.77 43.20 -6.91
CA GLN A 287 -24.14 43.19 -6.38
C GLN A 287 -24.55 44.55 -5.83
N LEU A 288 -23.65 45.25 -5.14
CA LEU A 288 -23.88 46.62 -4.67
C LEU A 288 -24.09 47.60 -5.82
N GLN A 289 -23.28 47.51 -6.88
CA GLN A 289 -23.45 48.35 -8.07
C GLN A 289 -24.79 48.12 -8.77
N LYS A 290 -25.23 46.85 -8.90
CA LYS A 290 -26.55 46.52 -9.48
C LYS A 290 -27.72 47.04 -8.63
N ALA A 291 -27.57 47.03 -7.30
CA ALA A 291 -28.61 47.55 -6.39
C ALA A 291 -28.63 49.09 -6.31
N GLN A 292 -27.49 49.75 -6.56
CA GLN A 292 -27.38 51.22 -6.60
C GLN A 292 -27.75 51.82 -7.95
N GLN A 293 -27.65 51.07 -9.04
CA GLN A 293 -28.20 51.51 -10.32
C GLN A 293 -29.69 51.74 -10.10
N PRO A 294 -30.16 53.01 -10.15
CA PRO A 294 -31.57 53.28 -9.97
C PRO A 294 -32.30 52.43 -10.99
N ARG A 295 -33.34 51.71 -10.54
CA ARG A 295 -34.38 51.22 -11.45
C ARG A 295 -35.01 52.47 -12.05
N GLY A 296 -34.35 53.04 -13.05
CA GLY A 296 -34.90 54.08 -13.91
C GLY A 296 -36.14 53.48 -14.54
N SER A 297 -37.27 53.93 -14.02
CA SER A 297 -38.37 54.54 -14.78
C SER A 297 -38.20 54.47 -16.30
#